data_AF-A0A1D1ZIH0-F1
#
_entry.id   AF-A0A1D1ZIH0-F1
#
_cell.length_a   1.000
_cell.length_b   1.000
_cell.length_c   1.000
_cell.angle_alpha   90.00
_cell.angle_beta   90.00
_cell.angle_gamma   90.00
#
_symmetry.space_group_name_H-M   'P 1'
#
loop_
_entity.id
_entity.type
_entity.pdbx_description
1 polymer ?
#
loop_
_entity_poly.entity_id
_entity_poly.type
_entity_poly.pdbx_seq_one_letter_code
_entity_poly.pdbx_strand_id
1 'polypeptide(L)'
;MMRARTTAAPVFSPVKEKPYVVADTTKISSPAGGGSPQPEEVEWEVRPGGMLVQKRNPEADAGPPAPTIRVRVKYGSAYHEIYLSSQSTFGELKKLVSERTGLHPQEQKLVFKDKERESSAYLDTSGVKDRSKIVLLEDPAGQARRFLEMRHTAKMEKAAKSVSQISLDVDKLATKVAQVEAIASKGKRVAEADVIGLIEQLMNQLLKLDGVVADGDVKQQRRV
;
A
#
# COMPACT_ATOMS: atom_id res chain seq x y z
N MET A 1 72.14 -24.74 7.26
CA MET A 1 72.09 -23.33 7.71
C MET A 1 71.26 -22.54 6.71
N MET A 2 69.94 -22.45 6.92
CA MET A 2 69.25 -21.28 7.51
C MET A 2 69.37 -19.99 6.66
N ARG A 3 68.27 -19.54 6.04
CA ARG A 3 67.46 -18.41 6.55
C ARG A 3 66.27 -18.10 5.64
N ALA A 4 65.13 -17.86 6.30
CA ALA A 4 63.81 -17.56 5.78
C ALA A 4 63.73 -16.17 5.14
N ARG A 5 62.85 -16.01 4.15
CA ARG A 5 62.38 -14.70 3.67
C ARG A 5 61.03 -14.40 4.33
N THR A 6 61.05 -13.46 5.27
CA THR A 6 59.87 -12.83 5.88
C THR A 6 59.56 -11.56 5.10
N THR A 7 58.36 -11.45 4.54
CA THR A 7 57.79 -10.19 4.04
C THR A 7 56.85 -9.62 5.09
N ALA A 8 57.25 -8.52 5.72
CA ALA A 8 56.48 -7.75 6.69
C ALA A 8 55.81 -6.53 6.03
N ALA A 9 54.60 -6.20 6.48
CA ALA A 9 53.80 -5.05 6.06
C ALA A 9 54.32 -3.74 6.68
N PRO A 10 54.16 -2.58 6.00
CA PRO A 10 54.45 -1.27 6.61
C PRO A 10 53.25 -0.70 7.38
N VAL A 11 53.63 -0.16 8.53
CA VAL A 11 52.91 0.43 9.67
C VAL A 11 52.18 1.75 9.34
N PHE A 12 50.97 1.91 9.90
CA PHE A 12 50.18 3.16 9.92
C PHE A 12 50.63 4.05 11.10
N SER A 13 50.81 5.35 10.88
CA SER A 13 51.18 6.33 11.92
C SER A 13 49.98 7.18 12.39
N PRO A 14 49.96 7.68 13.64
CA PRO A 14 48.78 8.27 14.28
C PRO A 14 48.69 9.79 14.14
N VAL A 15 47.46 10.35 14.17
CA VAL A 15 47.18 11.80 14.27
C VAL A 15 46.68 12.15 15.67
N LYS A 16 47.17 13.29 16.15
CA LYS A 16 47.19 13.81 17.52
C LYS A 16 45.95 14.68 17.81
N GLU A 17 45.25 14.43 18.91
CA GLU A 17 44.22 15.32 19.48
C GLU A 17 44.85 16.50 20.26
N LYS A 18 44.15 17.65 20.29
CA LYS A 18 44.37 18.73 21.25
C LYS A 18 43.03 19.25 21.80
N PRO A 19 42.94 19.57 23.10
CA PRO A 19 41.70 19.95 23.78
C PRO A 19 41.43 21.45 23.73
N TYR A 20 40.16 21.85 23.83
CA TYR A 20 39.73 23.24 23.93
C TYR A 20 39.20 23.55 25.34
N VAL A 21 39.62 24.70 25.88
CA VAL A 21 39.43 25.16 27.25
C VAL A 21 38.32 26.22 27.29
N VAL A 22 37.52 26.21 28.35
CA VAL A 22 36.35 27.07 28.60
C VAL A 22 36.78 28.45 29.12
N ALA A 23 36.13 29.52 28.67
CA ALA A 23 36.06 30.77 29.42
C ALA A 23 34.73 31.52 29.15
N ASP A 24 34.18 32.05 30.23
CA ASP A 24 32.87 32.66 30.39
C ASP A 24 32.96 34.20 30.32
N THR A 25 31.80 34.84 30.36
CA THR A 25 31.45 36.22 30.77
C THR A 25 31.15 37.31 29.73
N THR A 26 29.93 37.85 29.92
CA THR A 26 29.47 39.26 29.85
C THR A 26 28.87 39.85 28.55
N LYS A 27 27.63 40.32 28.73
CA LYS A 27 26.71 41.03 27.80
C LYS A 27 27.26 42.38 27.31
N ILE A 28 26.83 42.84 26.12
CA ILE A 28 26.27 44.20 25.85
C ILE A 28 25.73 44.31 24.40
N SER A 29 24.50 44.87 24.31
CA SER A 29 23.78 45.60 23.23
C SER A 29 23.52 44.99 21.83
N SER A 30 22.23 44.97 21.46
CA SER A 30 21.71 45.01 20.07
C SER A 30 21.80 46.43 19.47
N PRO A 31 21.68 46.60 18.14
CA PRO A 31 20.33 46.74 17.56
C PRO A 31 20.09 46.09 16.18
N ALA A 32 18.82 45.71 16.00
CA ALA A 32 17.97 45.80 14.81
C ALA A 32 18.36 45.12 13.48
N GLY A 33 17.47 44.23 13.02
CA GLY A 33 17.05 44.17 11.63
C GLY A 33 17.09 42.79 10.98
N GLY A 34 15.92 42.27 10.60
CA GLY A 34 15.78 41.22 9.58
C GLY A 34 15.15 39.93 10.09
N GLY A 35 13.87 39.73 9.78
CA GLY A 35 13.13 38.51 10.10
C GLY A 35 13.68 37.30 9.34
N SER A 36 14.10 36.29 10.09
CA SER A 36 14.43 34.93 9.66
C SER A 36 13.79 33.96 10.67
N PRO A 37 13.45 32.72 10.27
CA PRO A 37 12.50 31.87 10.99
C PRO A 37 12.99 31.61 12.41
N GLN A 38 12.08 31.74 13.39
CA GLN A 38 12.38 31.47 14.79
C GLN A 38 13.01 30.08 14.89
N PRO A 39 14.20 29.93 15.48
CA PRO A 39 14.62 28.63 15.97
C PRO A 39 13.62 28.27 17.08
N GLU A 40 12.93 27.14 16.92
CA GLU A 40 12.18 26.54 18.03
C GLU A 40 13.14 26.45 19.22
N GLU A 41 12.83 27.17 20.30
CA GLU A 41 13.55 27.04 21.56
C GLU A 41 13.30 25.62 22.06
N VAL A 42 14.22 24.72 21.73
CA VAL A 42 14.19 23.34 22.21
C VAL A 42 14.41 23.41 23.72
N GLU A 43 13.30 23.34 24.47
CA GLU A 43 13.31 23.32 25.92
C GLU A 43 13.89 21.98 26.39
N TRP A 44 15.14 22.02 26.83
CA TRP A 44 15.84 20.86 27.38
C TRP A 44 15.42 20.65 28.83
N GLU A 45 14.97 19.44 29.17
CA GLU A 45 14.74 19.05 30.56
C GLU A 45 15.91 18.23 31.09
N VAL A 46 16.33 18.51 32.33
CA VAL A 46 17.36 17.73 33.00
C VAL A 46 16.69 16.62 33.79
N ARG A 47 16.97 15.36 33.42
CA ARG A 47 16.53 14.19 34.19
C ARG A 47 17.40 14.01 35.43
N PRO A 48 16.89 13.44 36.53
CA PRO A 48 17.71 13.13 37.71
C PRO A 48 18.86 12.20 37.28
N GLY A 49 20.09 12.73 37.30
CA GLY A 49 21.26 12.15 36.65
C GLY A 49 22.06 13.14 35.78
N GLY A 50 21.56 14.35 35.55
CA GLY A 50 22.30 15.44 34.87
C GLY A 50 22.30 15.36 33.35
N MET A 51 21.54 14.43 32.76
CA MET A 51 21.41 14.29 31.31
C MET A 51 20.30 15.22 30.80
N LEU A 52 20.67 16.13 29.87
CA LEU A 52 19.71 16.97 29.17
C LEU A 52 19.00 16.13 28.10
N VAL A 53 17.67 16.07 28.17
CA VAL A 53 16.85 15.37 27.18
C VAL A 53 15.86 16.37 26.59
N GLN A 54 15.69 16.33 25.27
CA GLN A 54 14.73 17.19 24.56
C GLN A 54 13.30 16.78 24.94
N LYS A 55 12.50 17.73 25.44
CA LYS A 55 11.06 17.49 25.70
C LYS A 55 10.37 17.17 24.37
N ARG A 56 9.77 15.99 24.28
CA ARG A 56 8.84 15.66 23.18
C ARG A 56 7.44 16.03 23.64
N ASN A 57 6.93 17.16 23.16
CA ASN A 57 5.53 17.52 23.33
C ASN A 57 4.69 16.61 22.41
N PRO A 58 3.79 15.75 22.92
CA PRO A 58 2.95 14.89 22.07
C PRO A 58 1.93 15.68 21.22
N GLU A 59 1.76 16.98 21.48
CA GLU A 59 0.91 17.87 20.68
C GLU A 59 1.62 18.46 19.45
N ALA A 60 2.95 18.31 19.36
CA ALA A 60 3.75 18.72 18.19
C ALA A 60 3.90 17.60 17.14
N ASP A 61 3.31 16.41 17.37
CA ASP A 61 3.29 15.33 16.37
C ASP A 61 2.19 15.54 15.31
N ALA A 62 1.33 16.55 15.50
CA ALA A 62 0.59 17.17 14.41
C ALA A 62 1.48 18.24 13.77
N GLY A 63 2.49 17.79 12.99
CA GLY A 63 3.21 18.69 12.09
C GLY A 63 2.21 19.53 11.26
N PRO A 64 2.61 20.74 10.79
CA PRO A 64 1.70 21.64 10.08
C PRO A 64 0.95 20.90 8.97
N PRO A 65 -0.37 21.13 8.79
CA PRO A 65 -1.17 20.42 7.80
C PRO A 65 -0.44 20.47 6.46
N ALA A 66 -0.20 19.29 5.88
CA ALA A 66 0.65 19.16 4.70
C ALA A 66 0.21 20.18 3.64
N PRO A 67 1.15 20.98 3.11
CA PRO A 67 0.80 22.19 2.37
C PRO A 67 -0.05 21.82 1.15
N THR A 68 -1.27 22.33 1.12
CA THR A 68 -2.18 22.11 0.00
C THR A 68 -1.68 22.91 -1.19
N ILE A 69 -1.24 22.21 -2.22
CA ILE A 69 -0.78 22.77 -3.49
C ILE A 69 -1.94 22.81 -4.49
N ARG A 70 -1.93 23.83 -5.35
CA ARG A 70 -2.82 23.91 -6.51
C ARG A 70 -2.10 23.37 -7.73
N VAL A 71 -2.69 22.39 -8.40
CA VAL A 71 -2.14 21.79 -9.60
C VAL A 71 -3.08 22.07 -10.76
N ARG A 72 -2.52 22.58 -11.87
CA ARG A 72 -3.24 22.86 -13.11
C ARG A 72 -3.08 21.69 -14.07
N VAL A 73 -4.11 20.87 -14.19
CA VAL A 73 -4.14 19.73 -15.11
C VAL A 73 -4.76 20.16 -16.42
N LYS A 74 -3.97 20.14 -17.50
CA LYS A 74 -4.46 20.37 -18.86
C LYS A 74 -5.03 19.07 -19.40
N TYR A 75 -6.28 19.08 -19.85
CA TYR A 75 -6.92 17.96 -20.53
C TYR A 75 -7.59 18.46 -21.80
N GLY A 76 -7.14 17.96 -22.96
CA GLY A 76 -7.54 18.51 -24.27
C GLY A 76 -7.27 20.01 -24.37
N SER A 77 -8.33 20.81 -24.49
CA SER A 77 -8.30 22.27 -24.53
C SER A 77 -8.62 22.95 -23.19
N ALA A 78 -9.04 22.17 -22.17
CA ALA A 78 -9.44 22.69 -20.87
C ALA A 78 -8.33 22.58 -19.82
N TYR A 79 -8.44 23.42 -18.78
CA TYR A 79 -7.60 23.37 -17.60
C TYR A 79 -8.46 23.09 -16.37
N HIS A 80 -8.09 22.08 -15.60
CA HIS A 80 -8.71 21.75 -14.32
C HIS A 80 -7.75 22.11 -13.18
N GLU A 81 -8.21 22.95 -12.26
CA GLU A 81 -7.47 23.27 -11.04
C GLU A 81 -7.86 22.28 -9.93
N ILE A 82 -6.88 21.53 -9.44
CA ILE A 82 -7.04 20.54 -8.38
C ILE A 82 -6.24 20.99 -7.15
N TYR A 83 -6.84 20.83 -5.98
CA TYR A 83 -6.25 21.15 -4.69
C TYR A 83 -5.93 19.85 -3.97
N LEU A 84 -4.67 19.62 -3.63
CA LEU A 84 -4.21 18.41 -2.96
C LEU A 84 -2.93 18.68 -2.16
N SER A 85 -2.56 17.76 -1.26
CA SER A 85 -1.33 17.90 -0.48
C SER A 85 -0.09 17.77 -1.36
N SER A 86 1.00 18.48 -1.01
CA SER A 86 2.30 18.28 -1.68
C SER A 86 2.85 16.86 -1.49
N GLN A 87 2.49 16.22 -0.37
CA GLN A 87 2.89 14.85 -0.02
C GLN A 87 1.98 13.79 -0.67
N SER A 88 0.98 14.19 -1.46
CA SER A 88 0.11 13.26 -2.17
C SER A 88 0.83 12.58 -3.34
N THR A 89 0.31 11.41 -3.71
CA THR A 89 0.77 10.66 -4.87
C THR A 89 0.11 11.12 -6.18
N PHE A 90 0.72 10.80 -7.32
CA PHE A 90 0.06 10.94 -8.62
C PHE A 90 -1.19 10.05 -8.73
N GLY A 91 -1.28 8.95 -7.97
CA GLY A 91 -2.48 8.12 -7.88
C GLY A 91 -3.68 8.88 -7.31
N GLU A 92 -3.48 9.64 -6.23
CA GLU A 92 -4.52 10.51 -5.66
C GLU A 92 -4.93 11.61 -6.64
N LEU A 93 -3.95 12.24 -7.31
CA LEU A 93 -4.23 13.24 -8.34
C LEU A 93 -5.07 12.65 -9.48
N LYS A 94 -4.75 11.43 -9.95
CA LYS A 94 -5.53 10.74 -10.98
C LYS A 94 -6.98 10.47 -10.54
N LYS A 95 -7.20 10.16 -9.26
CA LYS A 95 -8.54 9.99 -8.69
C LYS A 95 -9.33 11.30 -8.71
N LEU A 96 -8.76 12.40 -8.23
CA LEU A 96 -9.43 13.71 -8.25
C LEU A 96 -9.68 14.22 -9.68
N VAL A 97 -8.73 13.97 -10.58
CA VAL A 97 -8.89 14.29 -12.01
C VAL A 97 -9.96 13.41 -12.64
N SER A 98 -10.08 12.13 -12.26
CA SER A 98 -11.13 11.23 -12.76
C SER A 98 -12.54 11.73 -12.46
N GLU A 99 -12.73 12.35 -11.29
CA GLU A 99 -14.02 12.95 -10.90
C GLU A 99 -14.37 14.18 -11.76
N ARG A 100 -13.38 14.87 -12.32
CA ARG A 100 -13.58 16.08 -13.15
C ARG A 100 -13.61 15.79 -14.65
N THR A 101 -12.82 14.84 -15.13
CA THR A 101 -12.72 14.50 -16.56
C THR A 101 -13.54 13.28 -16.96
N GLY A 102 -13.99 12.47 -15.99
CA GLY A 102 -14.72 11.23 -16.22
C GLY A 102 -13.83 10.05 -16.66
N LEU A 103 -12.52 10.24 -16.79
CA LEU A 103 -11.58 9.19 -17.21
C LEU A 103 -11.15 8.33 -16.03
N HIS A 104 -11.08 7.00 -16.20
CA HIS A 104 -10.62 6.12 -15.12
C HIS A 104 -9.14 6.40 -14.77
N PRO A 105 -8.72 6.36 -13.49
CA PRO A 105 -7.30 6.53 -13.11
C PRO A 105 -6.28 5.66 -13.85
N GLN A 106 -6.69 4.54 -14.44
CA GLN A 106 -5.83 3.62 -15.20
C GLN A 106 -5.68 4.03 -16.67
N GLU A 107 -6.64 4.80 -17.19
CA GLU A 107 -6.67 5.38 -18.55
C GLU A 107 -5.96 6.73 -18.60
N GLN A 108 -5.59 7.27 -17.42
CA GLN A 108 -4.95 8.57 -17.29
C GLN A 108 -3.42 8.47 -17.30
N LYS A 109 -2.81 9.12 -18.29
CA LYS A 109 -1.37 9.32 -18.40
C LYS A 109 -1.03 10.77 -18.05
N LEU A 110 -0.36 10.95 -16.91
CA LEU A 110 0.07 12.27 -16.43
C LEU A 110 1.51 12.54 -16.86
N VAL A 111 1.72 13.68 -17.50
CA VAL A 111 3.04 14.15 -17.96
C VAL A 111 3.38 15.45 -17.23
N PHE A 112 4.49 15.44 -16.52
CA PHE A 112 5.04 16.62 -15.84
C PHE A 112 6.49 16.84 -16.25
N LYS A 113 6.77 18.02 -16.82
CA LYS A 113 8.06 18.37 -17.44
C LYS A 113 8.48 17.35 -18.50
N ASP A 114 7.58 17.04 -19.43
CA ASP A 114 7.77 16.09 -20.54
C ASP A 114 8.14 14.65 -20.11
N LYS A 115 7.98 14.34 -18.82
CA LYS A 115 8.21 13.02 -18.25
C LYS A 115 6.89 12.42 -17.79
N GLU A 116 6.62 11.20 -18.23
CA GLU A 116 5.51 10.38 -17.76
C GLU A 116 5.68 10.02 -16.28
N ARG A 117 4.58 10.09 -15.52
CA ARG A 117 4.57 9.87 -14.07
C ARG A 117 3.70 8.67 -13.72
N GLU A 118 4.29 7.77 -12.95
CA GLU A 118 3.61 6.60 -12.40
C GLU A 118 2.69 6.99 -11.24
N SER A 119 1.66 6.18 -10.98
CA SER A 119 0.70 6.42 -9.90
C SER A 119 1.33 6.30 -8.50
N SER A 120 2.44 5.58 -8.35
CA SER A 120 3.19 5.39 -7.10
C SER A 120 4.12 6.55 -6.76
N ALA A 121 4.40 7.45 -7.71
CA ALA A 121 5.29 8.57 -7.48
C ALA A 121 4.60 9.66 -6.64
N TYR A 122 5.38 10.32 -5.77
CA TYR A 122 4.91 11.48 -5.01
C TYR A 122 5.09 12.77 -5.81
N LEU A 123 4.24 13.76 -5.54
CA LEU A 123 4.22 15.04 -6.25
C LEU A 123 5.45 15.88 -5.89
N ASP A 124 5.78 15.97 -4.61
CA ASP A 124 6.95 16.68 -4.08
C ASP A 124 8.29 16.14 -4.62
N THR A 125 8.50 14.82 -4.59
CA THR A 125 9.69 14.16 -5.12
C THR A 125 9.82 14.31 -6.63
N SER A 126 8.69 14.45 -7.32
CA SER A 126 8.66 14.75 -8.76
C SER A 126 8.88 16.23 -9.08
N GLY A 127 8.97 17.10 -8.07
CA GLY A 127 9.20 18.53 -8.20
C GLY A 127 7.94 19.32 -8.58
N VAL A 128 6.75 18.80 -8.28
CA VAL A 128 5.47 19.50 -8.43
C VAL A 128 5.30 20.47 -7.26
N LYS A 129 5.15 21.74 -7.58
CA LYS A 129 4.92 22.85 -6.64
C LYS A 129 3.54 23.49 -6.85
N ASP A 130 3.17 24.47 -6.03
CA ASP A 130 1.96 25.27 -6.26
C ASP A 130 1.95 25.88 -7.68
N ARG A 131 0.79 25.84 -8.32
CA ARG A 131 0.51 26.26 -9.70
C ARG A 131 1.28 25.51 -10.78
N SER A 132 1.81 24.33 -10.48
CA SER A 132 2.45 23.48 -11.47
C SER A 132 1.46 23.04 -12.55
N LYS A 133 1.93 23.02 -13.80
CA LYS A 133 1.17 22.56 -14.96
C LYS A 133 1.50 21.10 -15.25
N ILE A 134 0.47 20.27 -15.29
CA ILE A 134 0.55 18.85 -15.64
C ILE A 134 -0.34 18.64 -16.88
N VAL A 135 0.11 17.80 -17.81
CA VAL A 135 -0.69 17.44 -18.98
C VAL A 135 -1.26 16.06 -18.76
N LEU A 136 -2.58 15.94 -18.87
CA LEU A 136 -3.29 14.68 -18.90
C LEU A 136 -3.47 14.25 -20.35
N LEU A 137 -3.00 13.05 -20.65
CA LEU A 137 -3.21 12.34 -21.91
C LEU A 137 -4.05 11.09 -21.65
N GLU A 138 -4.91 10.75 -22.59
CA GLU A 138 -5.62 9.47 -22.60
C GLU A 138 -4.69 8.38 -23.10
N ASP A 139 -4.58 7.28 -22.35
CA ASP A 139 -3.86 6.10 -22.77
C ASP A 139 -4.84 4.98 -23.19
N PRO A 140 -4.94 4.65 -24.50
CA PRO A 140 -5.77 3.54 -24.96
C PRO A 140 -5.33 2.19 -24.38
N ALA A 141 -4.06 2.05 -23.96
CA ALA A 141 -3.60 0.84 -23.28
C ALA A 141 -4.21 0.71 -21.88
N GLY A 142 -4.48 1.83 -21.20
CA GLY A 142 -5.18 1.86 -19.92
C GLY A 142 -6.62 1.35 -20.03
N GLN A 143 -7.30 1.69 -21.13
CA GLN A 143 -8.67 1.24 -21.40
C GLN A 143 -8.70 -0.28 -21.63
N ALA A 144 -7.77 -0.81 -22.43
CA ALA A 144 -7.63 -2.24 -22.65
C ALA A 144 -7.35 -3.01 -21.35
N ARG A 145 -6.48 -2.48 -20.47
CA ARG A 145 -6.21 -3.06 -19.13
C ARG A 145 -7.48 -3.14 -18.29
N ARG A 146 -8.29 -2.08 -18.26
CA ARG A 146 -9.57 -2.07 -17.54
C ARG A 146 -10.53 -3.14 -18.08
N PHE A 147 -10.68 -3.26 -19.41
CA PHE A 147 -11.54 -4.30 -19.99
C PHE A 147 -11.07 -5.72 -19.66
N LEU A 148 -9.76 -5.95 -19.63
CA LEU A 148 -9.20 -7.23 -19.22
C LEU A 148 -9.43 -7.51 -17.73
N GLU A 149 -9.23 -6.52 -16.87
CA GLU A 149 -9.48 -6.63 -15.43
C GLU A 149 -10.96 -6.90 -15.14
N MET A 150 -11.90 -6.15 -15.75
CA MET A 150 -13.34 -6.40 -15.63
C MET A 150 -13.73 -7.81 -16.09
N ARG A 151 -13.12 -8.31 -17.17
CA ARG A 151 -13.38 -9.66 -17.66
C ARG A 151 -12.82 -10.71 -16.69
N HIS A 152 -11.67 -10.45 -16.08
CA HIS A 152 -11.07 -11.33 -15.09
C HIS A 152 -11.92 -11.39 -13.81
N THR A 153 -12.29 -10.23 -13.26
CA THR A 153 -13.15 -10.16 -12.07
C THR A 153 -14.51 -10.80 -12.31
N ALA A 154 -15.14 -10.58 -13.47
CA ALA A 154 -16.41 -11.23 -13.80
C ALA A 154 -16.29 -12.77 -13.88
N LYS A 155 -15.18 -13.30 -14.40
CA LYS A 155 -14.91 -14.74 -14.39
C LYS A 155 -14.74 -15.27 -12.97
N MET A 156 -13.96 -14.57 -12.14
CA MET A 156 -13.78 -14.93 -10.74
C MET A 156 -15.10 -14.89 -9.96
N GLU A 157 -15.92 -13.86 -10.16
CA GLU A 157 -17.22 -13.73 -9.50
C GLU A 157 -18.18 -14.84 -9.93
N LYS A 158 -18.19 -15.20 -11.22
CA LYS A 158 -18.96 -16.35 -11.70
C LYS A 158 -18.49 -17.66 -11.06
N ALA A 159 -17.19 -17.86 -10.95
CA ALA A 159 -16.62 -19.04 -10.29
C ALA A 159 -16.98 -19.08 -8.79
N ALA A 160 -16.86 -17.95 -8.09
CA ALA A 160 -17.24 -17.83 -6.68
C ALA A 160 -18.73 -18.13 -6.45
N LYS A 161 -19.63 -17.56 -7.27
CA LYS A 161 -21.07 -17.85 -7.22
C LYS A 161 -21.36 -19.34 -7.42
N SER A 162 -20.70 -19.99 -8.38
CA SER A 162 -20.84 -21.43 -8.60
C SER A 162 -20.37 -22.24 -7.38
N VAL A 163 -19.23 -21.89 -6.79
CA VAL A 163 -18.72 -22.56 -5.57
C VAL A 163 -19.69 -22.37 -4.40
N SER A 164 -20.21 -21.17 -4.16
CA SER A 164 -21.21 -20.92 -3.12
C SER A 164 -22.51 -21.69 -3.34
N GLN A 165 -22.94 -21.85 -4.60
CA GLN A 165 -24.12 -22.65 -4.89
C GLN A 165 -23.88 -24.13 -4.61
N ILE A 166 -22.69 -24.65 -4.96
CA ILE A 166 -22.30 -26.03 -4.66
C ILE A 166 -22.20 -26.25 -3.15
N SER A 167 -21.62 -25.32 -2.39
CA SER A 167 -21.52 -25.44 -0.93
C SER A 167 -22.89 -25.54 -0.27
N LEU A 168 -23.86 -24.72 -0.71
CA LEU A 168 -25.24 -24.79 -0.22
C LEU A 168 -25.92 -26.14 -0.54
N ASP A 169 -25.61 -26.75 -1.68
CA ASP A 169 -26.13 -28.06 -2.02
C ASP A 169 -25.45 -29.17 -1.22
N VAL A 170 -24.15 -29.06 -0.95
CA VAL A 170 -23.40 -29.97 -0.08
C VAL A 170 -23.93 -29.90 1.35
N ASP A 171 -24.24 -28.73 1.90
CA ASP A 171 -24.83 -28.58 3.25
C ASP A 171 -26.19 -29.29 3.37
N LYS A 172 -27.02 -29.22 2.33
CA LYS A 172 -28.30 -29.95 2.27
C LYS A 172 -28.07 -31.46 2.26
N LEU A 173 -27.10 -31.93 1.47
CA LEU A 173 -26.74 -33.35 1.43
C LEU A 173 -26.16 -33.82 2.75
N ALA A 174 -25.30 -33.03 3.39
CA ALA A 174 -24.74 -33.30 4.72
C ALA A 174 -25.85 -33.46 5.77
N THR A 175 -26.90 -32.62 5.71
CA THR A 175 -28.06 -32.75 6.59
C THR A 175 -28.78 -34.10 6.40
N LYS A 176 -28.92 -34.58 5.16
CA LYS A 176 -29.53 -35.90 4.87
C LYS A 176 -28.64 -37.04 5.33
N VAL A 177 -27.32 -36.94 5.15
CA VAL A 177 -26.35 -37.92 5.65
C VAL A 177 -26.43 -38.01 7.17
N ALA A 178 -26.46 -36.87 7.87
CA ALA A 178 -26.62 -36.82 9.33
C ALA A 178 -27.93 -37.49 9.81
N GLN A 179 -29.03 -37.34 9.05
CA GLN A 179 -30.28 -38.05 9.36
C GLN A 179 -30.14 -39.57 9.19
N VAL A 180 -29.49 -40.03 8.12
CA VAL A 180 -29.21 -41.44 7.88
C VAL A 180 -28.32 -42.02 8.99
N GLU A 181 -27.27 -41.32 9.38
CA GLU A 181 -26.40 -41.68 10.50
C GLU A 181 -27.16 -41.74 11.84
N ALA A 182 -28.07 -40.79 12.08
CA ALA A 182 -28.92 -40.79 13.28
C ALA A 182 -29.91 -41.97 13.32
N ILE A 183 -30.38 -42.44 12.16
CA ILE A 183 -31.23 -43.64 12.07
C ILE A 183 -30.40 -44.90 12.33
N ALA A 184 -29.22 -44.99 11.71
CA ALA A 184 -28.31 -46.12 11.86
C ALA A 184 -27.77 -46.27 13.29
N SER A 185 -27.40 -45.17 13.95
CA SER A 185 -26.94 -45.15 15.35
C SER A 185 -28.02 -45.58 16.35
N LYS A 186 -29.30 -45.43 16.00
CA LYS A 186 -30.45 -45.97 16.77
C LYS A 186 -30.74 -47.45 16.46
N GLY A 187 -29.89 -48.10 15.66
CA GLY A 187 -30.02 -49.52 15.29
C GLY A 187 -31.13 -49.82 14.29
N LYS A 188 -31.72 -48.80 13.65
CA LYS A 188 -32.74 -48.98 12.62
C LYS A 188 -32.08 -49.30 11.28
N ARG A 189 -32.76 -50.11 10.45
CA ARG A 189 -32.27 -50.41 9.09
C ARG A 189 -32.51 -49.22 8.15
N VAL A 190 -31.48 -48.90 7.37
CA VAL A 190 -31.52 -47.91 6.28
C VAL A 190 -31.52 -48.68 4.96
N ALA A 191 -32.28 -48.22 3.97
CA ALA A 191 -32.27 -48.84 2.65
C ALA A 191 -30.94 -48.56 1.94
N GLU A 192 -30.33 -49.59 1.36
CA GLU A 192 -29.06 -49.45 0.61
C GLU A 192 -29.20 -48.47 -0.57
N ALA A 193 -30.37 -48.46 -1.22
CA ALA A 193 -30.70 -47.52 -2.29
C ALA A 193 -30.62 -46.05 -1.85
N ASP A 194 -30.99 -45.72 -0.60
CA ASP A 194 -30.93 -44.34 -0.08
C ASP A 194 -29.47 -43.89 0.12
N VAL A 195 -28.61 -44.82 0.57
CA VAL A 195 -27.18 -44.57 0.75
C VAL A 195 -26.50 -44.39 -0.61
N ILE A 196 -26.77 -45.28 -1.57
CA ILE A 196 -26.24 -45.18 -2.94
C ILE A 196 -26.68 -43.86 -3.60
N GLY A 197 -27.96 -43.49 -3.48
CA GLY A 197 -28.48 -42.24 -4.03
C GLY A 197 -27.81 -40.99 -3.44
N LEU A 198 -27.49 -40.99 -2.14
CA LEU A 198 -26.73 -39.90 -1.52
C LEU A 198 -25.28 -39.84 -2.01
N ILE A 199 -24.63 -41.00 -2.21
CA ILE A 199 -23.27 -41.09 -2.77
C ILE A 199 -23.25 -40.51 -4.19
N GLU A 200 -24.19 -40.87 -5.04
CA GLU A 200 -24.31 -40.34 -6.40
C GLU A 200 -24.54 -38.82 -6.40
N GLN A 201 -25.39 -38.31 -5.51
CA GLN A 201 -25.63 -36.86 -5.37
C GLN A 201 -24.37 -36.11 -4.94
N LEU A 202 -23.62 -36.63 -3.96
CA LEU A 202 -22.35 -36.05 -3.52
C LEU A 202 -21.29 -36.10 -4.63
N MET A 203 -21.19 -37.23 -5.34
CA MET A 203 -20.25 -37.38 -6.45
C MET A 203 -20.56 -36.40 -7.60
N ASN A 204 -21.83 -36.15 -7.89
CA ASN A 204 -22.24 -35.14 -8.86
C ASN A 204 -21.83 -33.72 -8.45
N GLN A 205 -21.90 -33.39 -7.15
CA GLN A 205 -21.43 -32.08 -6.66
C GLN A 205 -19.90 -31.96 -6.76
N LEU A 206 -19.15 -33.03 -6.48
CA LEU A 206 -17.69 -33.07 -6.68
C LEU A 206 -17.30 -32.82 -8.13
N LEU A 207 -17.96 -33.48 -9.09
CA LEU A 207 -17.69 -33.26 -10.52
C LEU A 207 -17.98 -31.82 -10.97
N LYS A 208 -19.06 -31.22 -10.45
CA LYS A 208 -19.38 -29.80 -10.71
C LYS A 208 -18.31 -28.88 -10.13
N LEU A 209 -17.82 -29.20 -8.93
CA LEU A 209 -16.77 -28.44 -8.25
C LEU A 209 -15.44 -28.50 -9.01
N ASP A 210 -15.06 -29.69 -9.50
CA ASP A 210 -13.87 -29.89 -10.34
C ASP A 210 -13.96 -29.16 -11.68
N GLY A 211 -15.17 -29.06 -12.24
CA GLY A 211 -15.45 -28.29 -13.46
C GLY A 211 -15.35 -26.77 -13.31
N VAL A 212 -15.28 -26.23 -12.08
CA VAL A 212 -15.10 -24.79 -11.86
C VAL A 212 -13.63 -24.42 -12.09
N VAL A 213 -13.38 -23.72 -13.19
CA VAL A 213 -12.09 -23.06 -13.44
C VAL A 213 -11.95 -21.89 -12.48
N ALA A 214 -11.15 -22.08 -11.43
CA ALA A 214 -10.96 -21.15 -10.34
C ALA A 214 -9.46 -20.89 -10.11
N ASP A 215 -9.07 -19.61 -10.12
CA ASP A 215 -7.74 -19.12 -9.73
C ASP A 215 -7.81 -18.36 -8.40
N GLY A 216 -6.70 -18.31 -7.66
CA GLY A 216 -6.61 -17.57 -6.39
C GLY A 216 -7.51 -18.11 -5.28
N ASP A 217 -8.24 -17.23 -4.60
CA ASP A 217 -9.05 -17.56 -3.42
C ASP A 217 -10.19 -18.55 -3.71
N VAL A 218 -10.75 -18.50 -4.93
CA VAL A 218 -11.81 -19.44 -5.35
C VAL A 218 -11.27 -20.88 -5.42
N LYS A 219 -9.97 -21.06 -5.67
CA LYS A 219 -9.31 -22.36 -5.62
C LYS A 219 -9.17 -22.89 -4.19
N GLN A 220 -8.98 -22.01 -3.21
CA GLN A 220 -8.95 -22.39 -1.80
C GLN A 220 -10.36 -22.79 -1.34
N GLN A 221 -11.36 -22.02 -1.73
CA GLN A 221 -12.77 -22.28 -1.43
C GLN A 221 -13.29 -23.57 -2.10
N ARG A 222 -12.63 -24.02 -3.17
CA ARG A 222 -12.87 -25.33 -3.79
C ARG A 222 -12.32 -26.52 -2.98
N ARG A 223 -11.37 -26.28 -2.06
CA ARG A 223 -10.69 -27.34 -1.28
C ARG A 223 -11.30 -27.57 0.09
N VAL A 224 -12.00 -26.57 0.61
CA VAL A 224 -12.67 -26.59 1.92
C VAL A 224 -14.10 -27.05 1.72
#